data_AF-A0A8H3GUQ4-F1
#
_entry.id   AF-A0A8H3GUQ4-F1
#
_cell.length_a   1.000
_cell.length_b   1.000
_cell.length_c   1.000
_cell.angle_alpha   90.00
_cell.angle_beta   90.00
_cell.angle_gamma   90.00
#
_symmetry.space_group_name_H-M   'P 1'
#
loop_
_entity.id
_entity.type
_entity.pdbx_description
1 polymer ?
#
loop_
_entity_poly.entity_id
_entity_poly.type
_entity_poly.pdbx_seq_one_letter_code
_entity_poly.pdbx_strand_id
1 'polypeptide(L)'
;MASTSQLRHHRQTGEEPDATTYGYDKPLPNAFGFNEGYRFTEAPPAKPLVELEMTRLSAELRRKSLWWIKCRDESILAKWRGEALAQASLMDQSHIDYVLKELDGYANLRDDASGAE
;
A
#
# COMPACT_ATOMS: atom_id res chain seq x y z
N MET A 1 12.29 -61.05 5.61
CA MET A 1 11.22 -60.03 5.72
C MET A 1 11.38 -59.37 7.07
N ALA A 2 11.79 -58.10 7.09
CA ALA A 2 12.20 -57.37 8.29
C ALA A 2 10.98 -56.94 9.12
N SER A 3 11.06 -57.22 10.42
CA SER A 3 10.18 -56.68 11.46
C SER A 3 10.75 -55.34 11.92
N THR A 4 9.96 -54.27 11.92
CA THR A 4 10.37 -53.01 12.57
C THR A 4 9.15 -52.24 13.08
N SER A 5 8.97 -52.35 14.40
CA SER A 5 8.51 -51.35 15.38
C SER A 5 7.91 -50.05 14.83
N GLN A 6 6.60 -49.85 15.03
CA GLN A 6 5.99 -48.52 14.92
C GLN A 6 6.31 -47.69 16.16
N LEU A 7 7.23 -46.73 16.00
CA LEU A 7 7.46 -45.69 17.00
C LEU A 7 6.31 -44.67 16.96
N ARG A 8 5.71 -44.51 18.13
CA ARG A 8 4.68 -43.55 18.51
C ARG A 8 5.18 -42.12 18.26
N HIS A 9 4.67 -41.45 17.23
CA HIS A 9 4.88 -40.01 17.07
C HIS A 9 3.80 -39.22 17.82
N HIS A 10 4.31 -38.38 18.71
CA HIS A 10 3.65 -37.33 19.45
C HIS A 10 2.59 -36.59 18.61
N ARG A 11 1.36 -36.52 19.12
CA ARG A 11 0.35 -35.57 18.67
C ARG A 11 0.83 -34.17 19.08
N GLN A 12 1.44 -33.46 18.15
CA GLN A 12 1.71 -32.04 18.30
C GLN A 12 0.43 -31.31 17.88
N THR A 13 -0.26 -30.76 18.88
CA THR A 13 -1.39 -29.85 18.70
C THR A 13 -0.92 -28.66 17.87
N GLY A 14 -1.31 -28.63 16.59
CA GLY A 14 -1.17 -27.46 15.76
C GLY A 14 -2.15 -26.39 16.24
N GLU A 15 -1.66 -25.39 16.94
CA GLU A 15 -2.21 -24.04 16.76
C GLU A 15 -1.68 -23.55 15.42
N GLU A 16 -2.49 -23.71 14.39
CA GLU A 16 -2.33 -23.02 13.11
C GLU A 16 -2.34 -21.51 13.40
N PRO A 17 -1.27 -20.75 13.07
CA PRO A 17 -1.34 -19.30 13.17
C PRO A 17 -2.41 -18.81 12.18
N ASP A 18 -3.40 -18.08 12.69
CA ASP A 18 -4.47 -17.45 11.90
C ASP A 18 -3.87 -16.66 10.73
N ALA A 19 -3.89 -17.28 9.54
CA ALA A 19 -3.36 -16.72 8.31
C ALA A 19 -4.38 -15.81 7.60
N THR A 20 -5.32 -15.21 8.32
CA THR A 20 -6.54 -14.65 7.70
C THR A 20 -7.14 -13.45 8.43
N THR A 21 -6.36 -12.41 8.80
CA THR A 21 -6.99 -11.18 9.35
C THR A 21 -6.46 -9.85 8.79
N TYR A 22 -5.83 -9.82 7.61
CA TYR A 22 -5.65 -8.56 6.87
C TYR A 22 -6.05 -8.75 5.41
N GLY A 23 -7.21 -8.19 5.03
CA GLY A 23 -7.73 -8.26 3.66
C GLY A 23 -7.00 -7.34 2.69
N TYR A 24 -7.09 -7.64 1.39
CA TYR A 24 -6.48 -6.84 0.31
C TYR A 24 -7.12 -5.45 0.11
N ASP A 25 -8.19 -5.18 0.85
CA ASP A 25 -9.00 -3.97 0.88
C ASP A 25 -8.47 -2.91 1.85
N LYS A 26 -7.44 -3.21 2.65
CA LYS A 26 -6.87 -2.29 3.64
C LYS A 26 -5.41 -1.98 3.32
N PRO A 27 -4.97 -0.72 3.43
CA PRO A 27 -3.56 -0.38 3.27
C PRO A 27 -2.76 -0.95 4.45
N LEU A 28 -1.49 -1.24 4.18
CA LEU A 28 -0.49 -1.50 5.20
C LEU A 28 -0.45 -0.30 6.15
N PRO A 29 -0.27 -0.56 7.46
CA PRO A 29 -0.27 0.48 8.48
C PRO A 29 0.84 1.52 8.32
N ASN A 30 1.87 1.23 7.51
CA ASN A 30 2.93 2.17 7.16
C ASN A 30 3.36 1.97 5.69
N ALA A 31 3.19 3.00 4.85
CA ALA A 31 3.58 3.00 3.44
C ALA A 31 5.09 2.78 3.22
N PHE A 32 5.91 3.05 4.24
CA PHE A 32 7.37 2.85 4.27
C PHE A 32 7.81 1.83 5.34
N GLY A 33 6.87 1.09 5.94
CA GLY A 33 7.15 0.18 7.04
C GLY A 33 7.79 -1.11 6.54
N PHE A 34 9.11 -1.18 6.61
CA PHE A 34 9.82 -2.45 6.47
C PHE A 34 9.59 -3.30 7.73
N ASN A 35 8.68 -4.27 7.65
CA ASN A 35 8.68 -5.52 8.44
C ASN A 35 8.86 -5.40 9.97
N GLU A 36 7.95 -4.74 10.68
CA GLU A 36 7.78 -5.03 12.11
C GLU A 36 6.79 -6.20 12.27
N GLY A 37 7.27 -7.45 12.16
CA GLY A 37 6.62 -8.55 12.87
C GLY A 37 6.31 -9.88 12.16
N TYR A 38 6.71 -10.14 10.91
CA TYR A 38 6.45 -11.45 10.30
C TYR A 38 7.72 -12.19 9.88
N ARG A 39 7.76 -13.48 10.23
CA ARG A 39 8.84 -14.44 9.96
C ARG A 39 8.89 -14.79 8.47
N PHE A 40 9.29 -13.82 7.66
CA PHE A 40 9.86 -13.98 6.32
C PHE A 40 10.95 -12.91 6.20
N THR A 41 12.17 -13.26 6.56
CA THR A 41 13.22 -12.31 6.99
C THR A 41 13.98 -11.63 5.84
N GLU A 42 13.50 -11.69 4.59
CA GLU A 42 14.27 -11.20 3.43
C GLU A 42 13.52 -10.24 2.49
N ALA A 43 12.20 -10.02 2.65
CA ALA A 43 11.45 -9.09 1.80
C ALA A 43 10.25 -8.44 2.53
N PRO A 44 9.88 -7.19 2.18
CA PRO A 44 8.67 -6.53 2.67
C PRO A 44 7.40 -7.37 2.40
N PRO A 45 6.30 -7.17 3.16
CA PRO A 45 5.06 -7.84 2.86
C PRO A 45 4.55 -7.38 1.48
N ALA A 46 3.87 -8.27 0.77
CA ALA A 46 3.27 -7.91 -0.51
C ALA A 46 2.27 -6.76 -0.31
N LYS A 47 2.36 -5.72 -1.15
CA LYS A 47 1.41 -4.60 -1.10
C LYS A 47 -0.01 -5.09 -1.39
N PRO A 48 -1.01 -4.65 -0.62
CA PRO A 48 -2.40 -4.93 -0.92
C PRO A 48 -2.81 -4.28 -2.25
N LEU A 49 -3.83 -4.82 -2.92
CA LEU A 49 -4.25 -4.32 -4.24
C LEU A 49 -4.70 -2.85 -4.20
N VAL A 50 -5.35 -2.44 -3.10
CA VAL A 50 -5.73 -1.04 -2.88
C VAL A 50 -4.52 -0.11 -2.88
N GLU A 51 -3.38 -0.51 -2.31
CA GLU A 51 -2.15 0.30 -2.31
C GLU A 51 -1.51 0.41 -3.69
N LEU A 52 -1.61 -0.63 -4.52
CA LEU A 52 -1.14 -0.56 -5.91
C LEU A 52 -1.97 0.45 -6.69
N GLU A 53 -3.28 0.49 -6.45
CA GLU A 53 -4.17 1.49 -7.04
C GLU A 53 -3.86 2.91 -6.54
N MET A 54 -3.65 3.09 -5.22
CA MET A 54 -3.22 4.36 -4.63
C MET A 54 -1.87 4.85 -5.21
N THR A 55 -0.91 3.94 -5.34
CA THR A 55 0.42 4.23 -5.93
C THR A 55 0.27 4.65 -7.38
N ARG A 56 -0.62 3.98 -8.13
CA ARG A 56 -0.93 4.35 -9.52
C ARG A 56 -1.55 5.74 -9.60
N LEU A 57 -2.53 6.06 -8.76
CA LEU A 57 -3.16 7.39 -8.70
C LEU A 57 -2.12 8.47 -8.41
N SER A 58 -1.27 8.29 -7.39
CA SER A 58 -0.17 9.23 -7.06
C SER A 58 0.71 9.50 -8.28
N ALA A 59 1.14 8.44 -8.98
CA ALA A 59 1.97 8.57 -10.18
C ALA A 59 1.25 9.27 -11.34
N GLU A 60 -0.05 9.03 -11.53
CA GLU A 60 -0.85 9.71 -12.55
C GLU A 60 -1.02 11.21 -12.27
N LEU A 61 -1.20 11.58 -11.01
CA LEU A 61 -1.29 12.98 -10.59
C LEU A 61 0.06 13.70 -10.79
N ARG A 62 1.18 13.08 -10.38
CA ARG A 62 2.53 13.66 -10.52
C ARG A 62 3.06 13.70 -11.96
N ARG A 63 2.41 13.01 -12.91
CA ARG A 63 2.66 13.17 -14.35
C ARG A 63 2.01 14.41 -14.96
N LYS A 64 1.06 15.06 -14.26
CA LYS A 64 0.40 16.27 -14.78
C LYS A 64 1.37 17.46 -14.75
N SER A 65 1.22 18.37 -15.72
CA SER A 65 2.05 19.58 -15.75
C SER A 65 1.79 20.47 -14.52
N LEU A 66 2.88 20.96 -13.92
CA LEU A 66 2.84 21.84 -12.74
C LEU A 66 2.06 21.25 -11.56
N TRP A 67 2.04 19.92 -11.42
CA TRP A 67 1.26 19.24 -10.39
C TRP A 67 1.64 19.72 -8.97
N TRP A 68 2.92 20.03 -8.72
CA TRP A 68 3.45 20.47 -7.43
C TRP A 68 2.96 21.86 -6.99
N ILE A 69 2.51 22.68 -7.94
CA ILE A 69 1.83 23.96 -7.66
C ILE A 69 0.33 23.70 -7.51
N LYS A 70 -0.24 22.93 -8.43
CA LYS A 70 -1.67 22.65 -8.52
C LYS A 70 -2.21 21.82 -7.36
N CYS A 71 -1.38 21.02 -6.69
CA CYS A 71 -1.79 20.22 -5.54
C CYS A 71 -2.14 21.06 -4.32
N ARG A 72 -1.87 22.38 -4.33
CA ARG A 72 -2.26 23.33 -3.26
C ARG A 72 -3.51 24.14 -3.61
N ASP A 73 -4.07 23.94 -4.80
CA ASP A 73 -5.33 24.56 -5.21
C ASP A 73 -6.50 23.63 -4.86
N GLU A 74 -7.33 24.07 -3.92
CA GLU A 74 -8.47 23.30 -3.43
C GLU A 74 -9.48 22.95 -4.54
N SER A 75 -9.66 23.83 -5.53
CA SER A 75 -10.57 23.58 -6.66
C SER A 75 -10.04 22.47 -7.57
N ILE A 76 -8.72 22.42 -7.76
CA ILE A 76 -8.05 21.37 -8.52
C ILE A 76 -8.09 20.05 -7.75
N LEU A 77 -7.83 20.07 -6.44
CA LEU A 77 -7.94 18.89 -5.58
C LEU A 77 -9.36 18.33 -5.59
N ALA A 78 -10.39 19.18 -5.52
CA ALA A 78 -11.78 18.76 -5.60
C ALA A 78 -12.10 18.08 -6.94
N LYS A 79 -11.59 18.62 -8.04
CA LYS A 79 -11.72 18.01 -9.37
C LYS A 79 -11.01 16.65 -9.44
N TRP A 80 -9.75 16.57 -9.04
CA TRP A 80 -8.99 15.31 -9.05
C TRP A 80 -9.61 14.26 -8.13
N ARG A 81 -10.15 14.66 -6.98
CA ARG A 81 -10.91 13.77 -6.10
C ARG A 81 -12.11 13.17 -6.83
N GLY A 82 -12.91 14.00 -7.51
CA GLY A 82 -14.06 13.53 -8.28
C GLY A 82 -13.68 12.59 -9.42
N GLU A 83 -12.61 12.91 -10.15
CA GLU A 83 -12.05 12.04 -11.21
C GLU A 83 -11.57 10.70 -10.64
N ALA A 84 -10.85 10.72 -9.53
CA ALA A 84 -10.33 9.53 -8.87
C ALA A 84 -11.46 8.65 -8.32
N LEU A 85 -12.48 9.23 -7.69
CA LEU A 85 -13.66 8.49 -7.20
C LEU A 85 -14.41 7.80 -8.34
N ALA A 86 -14.52 8.45 -9.50
CA ALA A 86 -15.20 7.87 -10.66
C ALA A 86 -14.40 6.72 -11.32
N GLN A 87 -13.07 6.68 -11.11
CA GLN A 87 -12.17 5.68 -11.68
C GLN A 87 -11.79 4.57 -10.69
N ALA A 88 -12.02 4.79 -9.40
CA ALA A 88 -11.66 3.89 -8.33
C ALA A 88 -12.38 2.53 -8.46
N SER A 89 -11.60 1.45 -8.36
CA SER A 89 -12.11 0.09 -8.31
C SER A 89 -12.09 -0.49 -6.89
N LEU A 90 -11.03 -0.21 -6.11
CA LEU A 90 -10.87 -0.68 -4.74
C LEU A 90 -10.75 0.46 -3.72
N MET A 91 -10.43 1.66 -4.18
CA MET A 91 -10.30 2.84 -3.31
C MET A 91 -11.66 3.44 -2.94
N ASP A 92 -11.76 3.89 -1.69
CA ASP A 92 -12.81 4.80 -1.24
C ASP A 92 -12.29 6.24 -1.13
N GLN A 93 -13.16 7.15 -0.68
CA GLN A 93 -12.80 8.55 -0.51
C GLN A 93 -11.62 8.76 0.45
N SER A 94 -11.49 7.95 1.50
CA SER A 94 -10.41 8.10 2.48
C SER A 94 -9.04 7.76 1.89
N HIS A 95 -8.97 6.74 1.04
CA HIS A 95 -7.76 6.37 0.31
C HIS A 95 -7.36 7.47 -0.68
N ILE A 96 -8.33 8.06 -1.37
CA ILE A 96 -8.07 9.16 -2.32
C ILE A 96 -7.60 10.41 -1.58
N ASP A 97 -8.25 10.77 -0.46
CA ASP A 97 -7.86 11.90 0.37
C ASP A 97 -6.45 11.72 0.94
N TYR A 98 -6.08 10.49 1.29
CA TYR A 98 -4.71 10.16 1.67
C TYR A 98 -3.73 10.46 0.54
N VAL A 99 -3.96 9.95 -0.68
CA VAL A 99 -3.07 10.17 -1.84
C VAL A 99 -2.95 11.66 -2.18
N LEU A 100 -4.06 12.41 -2.13
CA LEU A 100 -4.05 13.85 -2.39
C LEU A 100 -3.24 14.61 -1.34
N LYS A 101 -3.30 14.20 -0.07
CA LYS A 101 -2.51 14.80 1.00
C LYS A 101 -1.01 14.54 0.86
N GLU A 102 -0.62 13.35 0.38
CA GLU A 102 0.79 13.03 0.12
C GLU A 102 1.44 13.93 -0.91
N LEU A 103 0.67 14.49 -1.86
CA LEU A 103 1.21 15.35 -2.91
C LEU A 103 1.94 16.58 -2.36
N ASP A 104 1.49 17.17 -1.25
CA ASP A 104 2.22 18.31 -0.66
C ASP A 104 3.58 17.87 -0.12
N GLY A 105 3.68 16.65 0.42
CA GLY A 105 4.95 16.05 0.84
C GLY A 105 5.93 15.91 -0.33
N TYR A 106 5.47 15.32 -1.44
CA TYR A 106 6.28 15.21 -2.66
C TYR A 106 6.66 16.59 -3.23
N ALA A 107 5.74 17.56 -3.22
CA ALA A 107 6.00 18.90 -3.72
C ALA A 107 7.09 19.62 -2.90
N ASN A 108 7.22 19.33 -1.60
CA ASN A 108 8.25 19.88 -0.73
C ASN A 108 9.62 19.21 -0.90
N LEU A 109 9.66 17.96 -1.39
CA LEU A 109 10.91 17.26 -1.70
C LEU A 109 11.43 17.58 -3.11
N ARG A 110 10.57 18.10 -3.98
CA ARG A 110 10.87 18.38 -5.38
C ARG A 110 11.98 19.42 -5.52
N ASP A 111 13.05 19.08 -6.24
CA ASP A 111 14.09 20.01 -6.67
C ASP A 111 13.63 20.86 -7.86
N ASP A 112 13.78 22.18 -7.77
CA ASP A 112 13.33 23.12 -8.81
C ASP A 112 14.08 22.95 -10.13
N ALA A 113 15.36 22.60 -10.09
CA ALA A 113 16.21 22.51 -11.28
C ALA A 113 15.99 21.20 -12.06
N SER A 114 15.96 20.06 -11.36
CA SER A 114 15.85 18.73 -11.98
C SER A 114 14.42 18.18 -12.02
N GLY A 115 13.55 18.64 -11.11
CA GLY A 115 12.22 18.08 -10.89
C GLY A 115 12.22 16.69 -10.25
N ALA A 116 13.37 16.22 -9.74
CA ALA A 116 13.45 15.02 -8.91
C ALA A 116 12.83 15.28 -7.53
N GLU A 117 12.21 14.25 -6.95
CA GLU A 117 11.62 14.22 -5.61
C GLU A 117 12.42 13.28 -4.71
#